data_AF-A0A2K8PRS5-F1
#
_entry.id   AF-A0A2K8PRS5-F1
#
_cell.length_a   1.000
_cell.length_b   1.000
_cell.length_c   1.000
_cell.angle_alpha   90.00
_cell.angle_beta   90.00
_cell.angle_gamma   90.00
#
_symmetry.space_group_name_H-M   'P 1'
#
loop_
_entity.id
_entity.type
_entity.pdbx_description
1 polymer ?
#
loop_
_entity_poly.entity_id
_entity_poly.type
_entity_poly.pdbx_seq_one_letter_code
_entity_poly.pdbx_strand_id
1 'polypeptide(L)'
;MDISSFISEDFGSVVAGGAALLAVPGVIVAGAIQGKRALQGAQAQAEAALRAAHEQAAKALEAAQAQAQATLETGRLQAQATLEGVREMSREAHAQWQRDRCEDIWAAFVAELDLLKAKEQATSHESEVADLLKAYAMVELMSPPVVLEQASRARNKAIEVDLMLFTLRMQARDMEQLELAKQRLRSDVTQGSGIADTRGLLAELVPGPDGDDMVDSPGSPEEYEDMRERFERCRAASDALEALAAVERAQGVQDAGERARQTLLAAGFRETQASSLVFTAQLDRDEQQQILAADKRELTRLRNVFVKEARKELDALGA
;
A
#
# COMPACT_ATOMS: atom_id res chain seq x y z
N MET A 1 -94.56 44.57 -113.00
CA MET A 1 -94.31 45.10 -114.36
C MET A 1 -93.12 46.03 -114.26
N ASP A 2 -92.17 45.82 -115.16
CA ASP A 2 -91.43 46.81 -115.95
C ASP A 2 -90.78 48.06 -115.34
N ILE A 3 -89.46 48.13 -115.58
CA ILE A 3 -88.73 49.20 -116.28
C ILE A 3 -88.84 50.64 -115.70
N SER A 4 -87.76 51.07 -115.06
CA SER A 4 -86.90 52.20 -115.51
C SER A 4 -85.74 52.43 -114.52
N SER A 5 -84.52 52.81 -114.92
CA SER A 5 -83.88 52.85 -116.25
C SER A 5 -82.35 53.08 -116.13
N PHE A 6 -81.56 52.40 -116.98
CA PHE A 6 -80.40 52.88 -117.79
C PHE A 6 -79.41 53.96 -117.27
N ILE A 7 -78.13 54.04 -117.70
CA ILE A 7 -77.07 53.08 -118.14
C ILE A 7 -75.78 53.89 -118.43
N SER A 8 -74.58 53.31 -118.22
CA SER A 8 -73.25 53.58 -118.86
C SER A 8 -72.25 52.63 -118.17
N GLU A 9 -71.49 51.70 -118.77
CA GLU A 9 -70.70 51.66 -120.03
C GLU A 9 -69.51 52.64 -120.02
N ASP A 10 -68.25 52.25 -120.34
CA ASP A 10 -67.57 50.93 -120.35
C ASP A 10 -66.02 51.18 -120.26
N PHE A 11 -65.01 50.29 -120.36
CA PHE A 11 -64.82 48.87 -120.70
C PHE A 11 -63.52 48.36 -119.99
N GLY A 12 -63.04 47.10 -120.18
CA GLY A 12 -61.80 46.69 -119.43
C GLY A 12 -61.00 45.40 -119.70
N SER A 13 -61.49 44.38 -120.43
CA SER A 13 -60.73 43.15 -120.82
C SER A 13 -60.31 42.13 -119.72
N VAL A 14 -60.35 40.84 -120.08
CA VAL A 14 -60.07 39.67 -119.22
C VAL A 14 -58.67 39.09 -119.50
N VAL A 15 -57.75 39.19 -118.54
CA VAL A 15 -56.49 38.39 -118.49
C VAL A 15 -56.10 38.11 -117.01
N ALA A 16 -55.22 37.13 -116.78
CA ALA A 16 -54.44 36.90 -115.55
C ALA A 16 -55.09 36.18 -114.35
N GLY A 17 -56.25 35.53 -114.52
CA GLY A 17 -56.78 34.55 -113.55
C GLY A 17 -55.88 33.32 -113.29
N GLY A 18 -54.75 33.17 -114.01
CA GLY A 18 -53.80 32.05 -113.90
C GLY A 18 -52.61 32.27 -112.94
N ALA A 19 -52.38 33.48 -112.42
CA ALA A 19 -51.20 33.76 -111.61
C ALA A 19 -51.25 33.20 -110.17
N ALA A 20 -52.45 33.00 -109.62
CA ALA A 20 -52.65 32.64 -108.21
C ALA A 20 -52.27 31.19 -107.84
N LEU A 21 -52.23 30.27 -108.81
CA LEU A 21 -52.07 28.82 -108.55
C LEU A 21 -50.62 28.31 -108.54
N LEU A 22 -49.65 29.09 -109.02
CA LEU A 22 -48.23 28.69 -109.03
C LEU A 22 -47.45 29.13 -107.77
N ALA A 23 -47.98 30.06 -106.97
CA ALA A 23 -47.35 30.49 -105.72
C ALA A 23 -47.55 29.50 -104.56
N VAL A 24 -48.68 28.78 -104.54
CA VAL A 24 -49.09 27.92 -103.41
C VAL A 24 -48.09 26.78 -103.11
N PRO A 25 -47.59 26.01 -104.09
CA PRO A 25 -46.60 24.96 -103.81
C PRO A 25 -45.29 25.55 -103.26
N GLY A 26 -44.85 26.69 -103.80
CA GLY A 26 -43.63 27.37 -103.36
C GLY A 26 -43.71 27.84 -101.91
N VAL A 27 -44.83 28.44 -101.50
CA VAL A 27 -45.03 28.92 -100.12
C VAL A 27 -45.17 27.76 -99.13
N ILE A 28 -45.88 26.68 -99.49
CA ILE A 28 -46.01 25.49 -98.61
C ILE A 28 -44.66 24.79 -98.44
N VAL A 29 -43.88 24.62 -99.52
CA VAL A 29 -42.55 24.02 -99.46
C VAL A 29 -41.56 24.92 -98.71
N ALA A 30 -41.58 26.24 -98.95
CA ALA A 30 -40.76 27.20 -98.20
C ALA A 30 -41.10 27.19 -96.70
N GLY A 31 -42.39 27.19 -96.35
CA GLY A 31 -42.86 27.08 -94.96
C GLY A 31 -42.46 25.76 -94.30
N ALA A 32 -42.55 24.64 -95.02
CA ALA A 32 -42.08 23.34 -94.54
C ALA A 32 -40.55 23.30 -94.35
N ILE A 33 -39.77 23.91 -95.25
CA ILE A 33 -38.30 24.01 -95.13
C ILE A 33 -37.90 24.95 -93.99
N GLN A 34 -38.56 26.09 -93.83
CA GLN A 34 -38.34 27.02 -92.72
C GLN A 34 -38.75 26.39 -91.38
N GLY A 35 -39.91 25.74 -91.30
CA GLY A 35 -40.36 24.99 -90.12
C GLY A 35 -39.40 23.84 -89.76
N LYS A 36 -38.90 23.10 -90.75
CA LYS A 36 -37.91 22.03 -90.52
C LYS A 36 -36.55 22.58 -90.06
N ARG A 37 -36.10 23.72 -90.59
CA ARG A 37 -34.90 24.44 -90.10
C ARG A 37 -35.08 25.03 -88.71
N ALA A 38 -36.27 25.56 -88.39
CA ALA A 38 -36.60 26.06 -87.06
C ALA A 38 -36.66 24.92 -86.04
N LEU A 39 -37.26 23.78 -86.39
CA LEU A 39 -37.22 22.56 -85.56
C LEU A 39 -35.79 22.04 -85.38
N GLN A 40 -34.98 21.98 -86.44
CA GLN A 40 -33.57 21.58 -86.31
C GLN A 40 -32.74 22.56 -85.47
N GLY A 41 -33.01 23.87 -85.56
CA GLY A 41 -32.39 24.89 -84.72
C GLY A 41 -32.80 24.78 -83.25
N ALA A 42 -34.10 24.60 -82.98
CA ALA A 42 -34.63 24.39 -81.62
C ALA A 42 -34.16 23.06 -81.03
N GLN A 43 -34.03 22.01 -81.84
CA GLN A 43 -33.50 20.70 -81.44
C GLN A 43 -32.00 20.78 -81.14
N ALA A 44 -31.22 21.50 -81.96
CA ALA A 44 -29.81 21.77 -81.68
C ALA A 44 -29.62 22.65 -80.43
N GLN A 45 -30.50 23.63 -80.19
CA GLN A 45 -30.50 24.43 -78.95
C GLN A 45 -30.90 23.58 -77.73
N ALA A 46 -31.88 22.68 -77.85
CA ALA A 46 -32.28 21.76 -76.79
C ALA A 46 -31.15 20.75 -76.47
N GLU A 47 -30.47 20.21 -77.48
CA GLU A 47 -29.28 19.38 -77.29
C GLU A 47 -28.12 20.15 -76.65
N ALA A 48 -27.87 21.40 -77.07
CA ALA A 48 -26.85 22.25 -76.47
C ALA A 48 -27.18 22.58 -75.00
N ALA A 49 -28.45 22.87 -74.70
CA ALA A 49 -28.94 23.10 -73.34
C ALA A 49 -28.84 21.84 -72.47
N LEU A 50 -29.18 20.67 -73.01
CA LEU A 50 -29.01 19.38 -72.32
C LEU A 50 -27.53 19.08 -72.05
N ARG A 51 -26.63 19.30 -73.01
CA ARG A 51 -25.19 19.12 -72.83
C ARG A 51 -24.63 20.09 -71.77
N ALA A 52 -25.03 21.36 -71.81
CA ALA A 52 -24.65 22.35 -70.79
C ALA A 52 -25.19 22.00 -69.40
N ALA A 53 -26.43 21.51 -69.29
CA ALA A 53 -27.02 21.05 -68.04
C ALA A 53 -26.31 19.79 -67.51
N HIS A 54 -25.94 18.84 -68.38
CA HIS A 54 -25.15 17.67 -68.01
C HIS A 54 -23.73 18.05 -67.56
N GLU A 55 -23.07 19.02 -68.20
CA GLU A 55 -21.77 19.54 -67.75
C GLU A 55 -21.87 20.24 -66.39
N GLN A 56 -22.90 21.06 -66.17
CA GLN A 56 -23.13 21.70 -64.86
C GLN A 56 -23.44 20.68 -63.78
N ALA A 57 -24.27 19.67 -64.07
CA ALA A 57 -24.57 18.57 -63.15
C ALA A 57 -23.32 17.74 -62.84
N ALA A 58 -22.46 17.46 -63.83
CA ALA A 58 -21.19 16.76 -63.62
C ALA A 58 -20.22 17.56 -62.72
N LYS A 59 -20.04 18.85 -63.01
CA LYS A 59 -19.19 19.76 -62.20
C LYS A 59 -19.74 19.93 -60.77
N ALA A 60 -21.06 19.97 -60.60
CA ALA A 60 -21.69 20.00 -59.28
C ALA A 60 -21.52 18.68 -58.51
N LEU A 61 -21.61 17.53 -59.20
CA LEU A 61 -21.37 16.22 -58.62
C LEU A 61 -19.89 16.06 -58.19
N GLU A 62 -18.95 16.48 -59.03
CA GLU A 62 -17.51 16.45 -58.75
C GLU A 62 -17.15 17.35 -57.56
N ALA A 63 -17.68 18.57 -57.51
CA ALA A 63 -17.52 19.48 -56.37
C ALA A 63 -18.13 18.90 -55.07
N ALA A 64 -19.31 18.27 -55.15
CA ALA A 64 -19.95 17.62 -54.00
C ALA A 64 -19.15 16.38 -53.52
N GLN A 65 -18.56 15.61 -54.43
CA GLN A 65 -17.68 14.48 -54.11
C GLN A 65 -16.39 14.96 -53.44
N ALA A 66 -15.74 16.00 -53.97
CA ALA A 66 -14.56 16.60 -53.36
C ALA A 66 -14.86 17.18 -51.95
N GLN A 67 -16.00 17.86 -51.79
CA GLN A 67 -16.42 18.37 -50.48
C GLN A 67 -16.73 17.23 -49.49
N ALA A 68 -17.36 16.15 -49.93
CA ALA A 68 -17.60 14.97 -49.11
C ALA A 68 -16.30 14.27 -48.69
N GLN A 69 -15.33 14.12 -49.61
CA GLN A 69 -14.00 13.58 -49.32
C GLN A 69 -13.25 14.44 -48.28
N ALA A 70 -13.16 15.76 -48.50
CA ALA A 70 -12.53 16.68 -47.55
C ALA A 70 -13.21 16.67 -46.16
N THR A 71 -14.54 16.50 -46.12
CA THR A 71 -15.30 16.37 -44.86
C THR A 71 -14.98 15.05 -44.14
N LEU A 72 -14.87 13.94 -44.88
CA LEU A 72 -14.49 12.63 -44.34
C LEU A 72 -13.05 12.61 -43.83
N GLU A 73 -12.11 13.23 -44.55
CA GLU A 73 -10.71 13.38 -44.12
C GLU A 73 -10.60 14.26 -42.86
N THR A 74 -11.31 15.40 -42.83
CA THR A 74 -11.37 16.27 -41.65
C THR A 74 -11.94 15.54 -40.43
N GLY A 75 -13.06 14.81 -40.61
CA GLY A 75 -13.66 14.00 -39.54
C GLY A 75 -12.75 12.86 -39.07
N ARG A 76 -11.99 12.23 -39.98
CA ARG A 76 -10.98 11.21 -39.64
C ARG A 76 -9.84 11.80 -38.80
N LEU A 77 -9.30 12.96 -39.18
CA LEU A 77 -8.26 13.65 -38.43
C LEU A 77 -8.75 14.07 -37.04
N GLN A 78 -9.96 14.63 -36.94
CA GLN A 78 -10.59 14.94 -35.65
C GLN A 78 -10.78 13.70 -34.77
N ALA A 79 -11.21 12.57 -35.34
CA ALA A 79 -11.36 11.32 -34.60
C ALA A 79 -10.01 10.77 -34.12
N GLN A 80 -8.95 10.87 -34.91
CA GLN A 80 -7.60 10.47 -34.51
C GLN A 80 -7.07 11.34 -33.36
N ALA A 81 -7.13 12.68 -33.49
CA ALA A 81 -6.73 13.60 -32.43
C ALA A 81 -7.53 13.41 -31.13
N THR A 82 -8.84 13.12 -31.24
CA THR A 82 -9.69 12.81 -30.07
C THR A 82 -9.26 11.51 -29.39
N LEU A 83 -8.96 10.46 -30.16
CA LEU A 83 -8.47 9.18 -29.61
C LEU A 83 -7.09 9.30 -28.97
N GLU A 84 -6.23 10.19 -29.49
CA GLU A 84 -4.91 10.46 -28.92
C GLU A 84 -5.03 11.24 -27.60
N GLY A 85 -5.83 12.32 -27.55
CA GLY A 85 -6.10 13.05 -26.31
C GLY A 85 -6.77 12.19 -25.23
N VAL A 86 -7.71 11.31 -25.59
CA VAL A 86 -8.32 10.35 -24.65
C VAL A 86 -7.31 9.33 -24.11
N ARG A 87 -6.34 8.90 -24.92
CA ARG A 87 -5.23 8.03 -24.46
C ARG A 87 -4.27 8.75 -23.54
N GLU A 88 -4.01 10.03 -23.79
CA GLU A 88 -3.15 10.87 -22.94
C GLU A 88 -3.79 11.12 -21.57
N MET A 89 -5.03 11.63 -21.53
CA MET A 89 -5.79 11.78 -20.28
C MET A 89 -5.94 10.46 -19.51
N SER A 90 -6.08 9.32 -20.20
CA SER A 90 -6.16 7.99 -19.58
C SER A 90 -4.83 7.56 -18.93
N ARG A 91 -3.68 7.96 -19.48
CA ARG A 91 -2.37 7.76 -18.84
C ARG A 91 -2.19 8.67 -17.64
N GLU A 92 -2.52 9.95 -17.77
CA GLU A 92 -2.43 10.94 -16.69
C GLU A 92 -3.32 10.55 -15.50
N ALA A 93 -4.57 10.17 -15.76
CA ALA A 93 -5.49 9.69 -14.73
C ALA A 93 -5.01 8.40 -14.05
N HIS A 94 -4.37 7.48 -14.80
CA HIS A 94 -3.78 6.27 -14.20
C HIS A 94 -2.54 6.59 -13.37
N ALA A 95 -1.68 7.52 -13.82
CA ALA A 95 -0.50 7.96 -13.06
C ALA A 95 -0.87 8.76 -11.79
N GLN A 96 -1.94 9.56 -11.83
CA GLN A 96 -2.51 10.19 -10.65
C GLN A 96 -3.04 9.12 -9.67
N TRP A 97 -3.87 8.18 -10.14
CA TRP A 97 -4.37 7.09 -9.31
C TRP A 97 -3.25 6.24 -8.68
N GLN A 98 -2.16 5.99 -9.41
CA GLN A 98 -0.97 5.33 -8.87
C GLN A 98 -0.29 6.17 -7.78
N ARG A 99 -0.11 7.49 -7.97
CA ARG A 99 0.45 8.39 -6.94
C ARG A 99 -0.40 8.39 -5.68
N ASP A 100 -1.68 8.72 -5.80
CA ASP A 100 -2.63 8.81 -4.68
C ASP A 100 -2.61 7.49 -3.87
N ARG A 101 -2.61 6.34 -4.57
CA ARG A 101 -2.65 5.04 -3.93
C ARG A 101 -1.31 4.60 -3.33
N CYS A 102 -0.19 5.02 -3.89
CA CYS A 102 1.13 4.79 -3.30
C CYS A 102 1.34 5.67 -2.06
N GLU A 103 0.91 6.94 -2.08
CA GLU A 103 0.98 7.83 -0.92
C GLU A 103 0.19 7.26 0.27
N ASP A 104 -1.08 6.87 0.05
CA ASP A 104 -1.92 6.14 1.03
C ASP A 104 -1.17 4.97 1.70
N ILE A 105 -0.62 4.07 0.87
CA ILE A 105 -0.04 2.79 1.31
C ILE A 105 1.31 3.02 2.01
N TRP A 106 2.13 3.94 1.51
CA TRP A 106 3.41 4.28 2.11
C TRP A 106 3.24 5.06 3.41
N ALA A 107 2.23 5.93 3.52
CA ALA A 107 1.87 6.59 4.76
C ALA A 107 1.36 5.60 5.82
N ALA A 108 0.48 4.66 5.45
CA ALA A 108 0.01 3.61 6.34
C ALA A 108 1.15 2.73 6.86
N PHE A 109 2.06 2.28 5.99
CA PHE A 109 3.22 1.49 6.42
C PHE A 109 4.18 2.27 7.34
N VAL A 110 4.34 3.59 7.14
CA VAL A 110 5.13 4.43 8.06
C VAL A 110 4.43 4.59 9.41
N ALA A 111 3.10 4.65 9.46
CA ALA A 111 2.35 4.64 10.70
C ALA A 111 2.56 3.34 11.49
N GLU A 112 2.51 2.17 10.84
CA GLU A 112 2.84 0.89 11.48
C GLU A 112 4.30 0.82 11.98
N LEU A 113 5.26 1.40 11.24
CA LEU A 113 6.66 1.51 11.68
C LEU A 113 6.85 2.47 12.86
N ASP A 114 6.05 3.54 12.97
CA ASP A 114 6.07 4.46 14.12
C ASP A 114 5.28 3.92 15.32
N LEU A 115 4.27 3.07 15.11
CA LEU A 115 3.48 2.42 16.17
C LEU A 115 4.35 1.53 17.10
N LEU A 116 5.51 1.05 16.64
CA LEU A 116 6.50 0.40 17.51
C LEU A 116 7.05 1.30 18.64
N LYS A 117 6.83 2.61 18.59
CA LYS A 117 7.06 3.53 19.72
C LYS A 117 5.89 3.55 20.69
N ALA A 118 4.66 3.42 20.21
CA ALA A 118 3.48 3.28 21.08
C ALA A 118 3.49 1.92 21.81
N LYS A 119 4.01 0.87 21.18
CA LYS A 119 4.24 -0.44 21.80
C LYS A 119 5.09 -0.37 23.07
N GLU A 120 5.98 0.61 23.23
CA GLU A 120 6.73 0.81 24.48
C GLU A 120 5.84 1.05 25.70
N GLN A 121 4.60 1.50 25.50
CA GLN A 121 3.65 1.87 26.57
C GLN A 121 2.44 0.91 26.69
N ALA A 122 2.19 0.04 25.70
CA ALA A 122 0.97 -0.77 25.61
C ALA A 122 1.20 -2.27 25.90
N THR A 123 0.46 -2.84 26.85
CA THR A 123 0.50 -4.26 27.26
C THR A 123 -0.20 -5.22 26.28
N SER A 124 -0.13 -4.93 24.98
CA SER A 124 -0.88 -5.60 23.92
C SER A 124 -0.21 -6.91 23.43
N HIS A 125 -1.03 -7.84 22.95
CA HIS A 125 -0.63 -9.14 22.39
C HIS A 125 -0.70 -9.12 20.85
N GLU A 126 0.31 -9.72 20.19
CA GLU A 126 0.34 -10.34 18.84
C GLU A 126 -0.28 -9.64 17.60
N SER A 127 -1.49 -9.08 17.69
CA SER A 127 -2.23 -8.44 16.59
C SER A 127 -1.40 -7.43 15.81
N GLU A 128 -0.61 -6.63 16.53
CA GLU A 128 0.09 -5.46 16.00
C GLU A 128 1.34 -5.79 15.18
N VAL A 129 1.77 -7.05 15.11
CA VAL A 129 2.75 -7.50 14.10
C VAL A 129 2.01 -7.91 12.82
N ALA A 130 0.79 -8.44 12.93
CA ALA A 130 -0.04 -8.76 11.78
C ALA A 130 -0.47 -7.52 11.00
N ASP A 131 -0.69 -6.37 11.65
CA ASP A 131 -1.04 -5.11 10.98
C ASP A 131 0.15 -4.50 10.22
N LEU A 132 1.36 -4.48 10.80
CA LEU A 132 2.60 -4.18 10.08
C LEU A 132 2.81 -5.09 8.85
N LEU A 133 2.51 -6.39 8.97
CA LEU A 133 2.64 -7.35 7.87
C LEU A 133 1.57 -7.12 6.78
N LYS A 134 0.33 -6.76 7.14
CA LYS A 134 -0.72 -6.36 6.17
C LYS A 134 -0.31 -5.10 5.41
N ALA A 135 0.19 -4.08 6.12
CA ALA A 135 0.67 -2.84 5.51
C ALA A 135 1.85 -3.12 4.57
N TYR A 136 2.83 -3.92 4.99
CA TYR A 136 3.93 -4.33 4.12
C TYR A 136 3.46 -5.10 2.88
N ALA A 137 2.48 -6.01 2.98
CA ALA A 137 1.95 -6.72 1.82
C ALA A 137 1.31 -5.77 0.79
N MET A 138 0.68 -4.67 1.23
CA MET A 138 0.21 -3.62 0.34
C MET A 138 1.35 -2.84 -0.32
N VAL A 139 2.46 -2.60 0.40
CA VAL A 139 3.69 -2.01 -0.16
C VAL A 139 4.28 -2.94 -1.23
N GLU A 140 4.38 -4.25 -0.96
CA GLU A 140 4.95 -5.26 -1.86
C GLU A 140 4.19 -5.42 -3.18
N LEU A 141 2.87 -5.19 -3.18
CA LEU A 141 2.03 -5.23 -4.39
C LEU A 141 2.13 -3.97 -5.27
N MET A 142 2.52 -2.83 -4.70
CA MET A 142 2.36 -1.52 -5.36
C MET A 142 3.67 -0.75 -5.58
N SER A 143 4.78 -1.16 -4.95
CA SER A 143 6.02 -0.37 -4.92
C SER A 143 7.06 -0.79 -5.95
N PRO A 144 7.85 0.15 -6.50
CA PRO A 144 9.01 -0.19 -7.31
C PRO A 144 10.10 -0.87 -6.45
N PRO A 145 11.01 -1.67 -7.05
CA PRO A 145 11.96 -2.52 -6.31
C PRO A 145 12.84 -1.79 -5.30
N VAL A 146 13.21 -0.53 -5.55
CA VAL A 146 14.06 0.29 -4.65
C VAL A 146 13.32 0.58 -3.34
N VAL A 147 12.07 1.01 -3.42
CA VAL A 147 11.20 1.28 -2.26
C VAL A 147 10.89 -0.02 -1.51
N LEU A 148 10.60 -1.10 -2.24
CA LEU A 148 10.34 -2.42 -1.64
C LEU A 148 11.55 -2.96 -0.87
N GLU A 149 12.78 -2.76 -1.36
CA GLU A 149 13.99 -3.16 -0.64
C GLU A 149 14.11 -2.41 0.70
N GLN A 150 13.90 -1.09 0.71
CA GLN A 150 13.98 -0.30 1.95
C GLN A 150 12.83 -0.63 2.92
N ALA A 151 11.62 -0.91 2.39
CA ALA A 151 10.50 -1.38 3.17
C ALA A 151 10.79 -2.73 3.85
N SER A 152 11.37 -3.68 3.12
CA SER A 152 11.71 -5.02 3.62
C SER A 152 12.77 -4.93 4.73
N ARG A 153 13.80 -4.09 4.54
CA ARG A 153 14.81 -3.78 5.57
C ARG A 153 14.18 -3.18 6.83
N ALA A 154 13.31 -2.19 6.68
CA ALA A 154 12.61 -1.55 7.81
C ALA A 154 11.66 -2.52 8.54
N ARG A 155 10.89 -3.32 7.81
CA ARG A 155 10.01 -4.39 8.34
C ARG A 155 10.79 -5.41 9.15
N ASN A 156 11.91 -5.91 8.62
CA ASN A 156 12.72 -6.92 9.34
C ASN A 156 13.23 -6.34 10.67
N LYS A 157 13.78 -5.11 10.64
CA LYS A 157 14.27 -4.47 11.88
C LYS A 157 13.15 -4.11 12.86
N ALA A 158 11.95 -3.83 12.37
CA ALA A 158 10.77 -3.67 13.20
C ALA A 158 10.38 -4.96 13.92
N ILE A 159 10.42 -6.12 13.25
CA ILE A 159 10.15 -7.43 13.84
C ILE A 159 11.22 -7.81 14.89
N GLU A 160 12.50 -7.51 14.62
CA GLU A 160 13.59 -7.68 15.60
C GLU A 160 13.36 -6.83 16.86
N VAL A 161 13.01 -5.54 16.72
CA VAL A 161 12.69 -4.64 17.85
C VAL A 161 11.46 -5.12 18.63
N ASP A 162 10.42 -5.60 17.96
CA ASP A 162 9.20 -6.13 18.58
C ASP A 162 9.51 -7.37 19.44
N LEU A 163 10.30 -8.32 18.90
CA LEU A 163 10.75 -9.52 19.61
C LEU A 163 11.65 -9.19 20.81
N MET A 164 12.52 -8.18 20.70
CA MET A 164 13.31 -7.69 21.85
C MET A 164 12.43 -7.08 22.94
N LEU A 165 11.44 -6.26 22.57
CA LEU A 165 10.47 -5.67 23.51
C LEU A 165 9.65 -6.76 24.22
N PHE A 166 9.21 -7.80 23.50
CA PHE A 166 8.53 -8.95 24.09
C PHE A 166 9.43 -9.71 25.08
N THR A 167 10.65 -10.04 24.66
CA THR A 167 11.64 -10.77 25.50
C THR A 167 11.94 -10.00 26.79
N LEU A 168 12.16 -8.68 26.70
CA LEU A 168 12.42 -7.83 27.88
C LEU A 168 11.23 -7.73 28.85
N ARG A 169 9.98 -7.84 28.36
CA ARG A 169 8.79 -7.90 29.23
C ARG A 169 8.68 -9.22 29.97
N MET A 170 8.96 -10.34 29.31
CA MET A 170 9.02 -11.65 29.95
C MET A 170 10.10 -11.65 31.04
N GLN A 171 11.31 -11.18 30.70
CA GLN A 171 12.42 -11.06 31.64
C GLN A 171 12.13 -10.10 32.81
N ALA A 172 11.36 -9.03 32.61
CA ALA A 172 10.93 -8.16 33.71
C ALA A 172 10.05 -8.91 34.74
N ARG A 173 9.15 -9.79 34.28
CA ARG A 173 8.35 -10.67 35.15
C ARG A 173 9.20 -11.74 35.84
N ASP A 174 10.18 -12.31 35.14
CA ASP A 174 11.08 -13.30 35.72
C ASP A 174 12.02 -12.65 36.77
N MET A 175 12.41 -11.39 36.58
CA MET A 175 13.13 -10.59 37.59
C MET A 175 12.30 -10.36 38.87
N GLU A 176 10.98 -10.20 38.78
CA GLU A 176 10.12 -10.17 39.97
C GLU A 176 10.15 -11.51 40.72
N GLN A 177 10.14 -12.63 40.00
CA GLN A 177 10.30 -13.96 40.62
C GLN A 177 11.69 -14.13 41.25
N LEU A 178 12.74 -13.57 40.65
CA LEU A 178 14.10 -13.60 41.19
C LEU A 178 14.24 -12.79 42.49
N GLU A 179 13.68 -11.58 42.57
CA GLU A 179 13.70 -10.84 43.84
C GLU A 179 12.77 -11.44 44.90
N LEU A 180 11.63 -12.03 44.54
CA LEU A 180 10.80 -12.80 45.48
C LEU A 180 11.56 -14.04 46.01
N ALA A 181 12.29 -14.76 45.14
CA ALA A 181 13.14 -15.88 45.55
C ALA A 181 14.26 -15.42 46.49
N LYS A 182 14.95 -14.32 46.17
CA LYS A 182 15.97 -13.71 47.05
C LYS A 182 15.37 -13.24 48.38
N GLN A 183 14.17 -12.67 48.40
CA GLN A 183 13.47 -12.28 49.63
C GLN A 183 13.15 -13.49 50.50
N ARG A 184 12.65 -14.59 49.92
CA ARG A 184 12.46 -15.85 50.64
C ARG A 184 13.78 -16.35 51.23
N LEU A 185 14.84 -16.44 50.42
CA LEU A 185 16.15 -16.89 50.88
C LEU A 185 16.71 -16.01 52.02
N ARG A 186 16.55 -14.69 51.93
CA ARG A 186 16.94 -13.75 53.01
C ARG A 186 16.14 -14.01 54.30
N SER A 187 14.86 -14.36 54.20
CA SER A 187 14.03 -14.77 55.34
C SER A 187 14.50 -16.11 55.94
N ASP A 188 14.75 -17.12 55.09
CA ASP A 188 15.23 -18.44 55.51
C ASP A 188 16.60 -18.32 56.23
N VAL A 189 17.50 -17.43 55.78
CA VAL A 189 18.75 -17.06 56.49
C VAL A 189 18.47 -16.36 57.83
N THR A 190 17.56 -15.38 57.86
CA THR A 190 17.24 -14.64 59.09
C THR A 190 16.63 -15.53 60.17
N GLN A 191 15.86 -16.56 59.79
CA GLN A 191 15.22 -17.49 60.72
C GLN A 191 16.20 -18.50 61.36
N GLY A 192 17.39 -18.70 60.77
CA GLY A 192 18.43 -19.55 61.34
C GLY A 192 19.70 -18.82 61.77
N SER A 193 19.80 -17.49 61.60
CA SER A 193 21.02 -16.74 61.92
C SER A 193 21.39 -16.71 63.41
N GLY A 194 20.45 -17.07 64.29
CA GLY A 194 20.71 -17.30 65.72
C GLY A 194 21.17 -18.71 66.06
N ILE A 195 21.23 -19.65 65.11
CA ILE A 195 21.57 -21.05 65.36
C ILE A 195 23.02 -21.34 64.94
N ALA A 196 23.82 -21.91 65.84
CA ALA A 196 25.23 -22.24 65.60
C ALA A 196 25.52 -23.74 65.83
N ASP A 197 26.46 -24.28 65.06
CA ASP A 197 27.06 -25.60 65.32
C ASP A 197 28.19 -25.46 66.36
N THR A 198 27.90 -25.87 67.59
CA THR A 198 28.81 -25.87 68.73
C THR A 198 29.42 -27.26 68.95
N ARG A 199 30.26 -27.69 68.00
CA ARG A 199 31.05 -28.95 68.04
C ARG A 199 30.20 -30.23 67.81
N GLY A 200 29.23 -30.17 66.92
CA GLY A 200 28.31 -31.29 66.62
C GLY A 200 27.06 -31.33 67.49
N LEU A 201 26.82 -30.28 68.28
CA LEU A 201 25.52 -29.92 68.83
C LEU A 201 25.07 -28.61 68.18
N LEU A 202 23.76 -28.37 68.16
CA LEU A 202 23.19 -27.09 67.73
C LEU A 202 22.76 -26.28 68.96
N ALA A 203 23.04 -24.99 68.92
CA ALA A 203 22.73 -24.04 69.98
C ALA A 203 22.04 -22.80 69.40
N GLU A 204 20.99 -22.32 70.07
CA GLU A 204 20.23 -21.15 69.65
C GLU A 204 20.55 -19.93 70.54
N LEU A 205 20.72 -18.77 69.90
CA LEU A 205 21.00 -17.48 70.52
C LEU A 205 19.69 -16.87 71.03
N VAL A 206 19.56 -16.71 72.35
CA VAL A 206 18.33 -16.28 73.04
C VAL A 206 18.58 -14.95 73.77
N PRO A 207 17.71 -13.93 73.63
CA PRO A 207 17.87 -12.67 74.38
C PRO A 207 17.76 -12.87 75.89
N GLY A 208 18.88 -12.72 76.59
CA GLY A 208 19.01 -12.78 78.05
C GLY A 208 18.93 -11.41 78.72
N PRO A 209 19.08 -11.36 80.06
CA PRO A 209 18.98 -10.12 80.83
C PRO A 209 20.23 -9.21 80.71
N ASP A 210 21.40 -9.79 80.45
CA ASP A 210 22.70 -9.09 80.38
C ASP A 210 23.28 -9.03 78.94
N GLY A 211 22.62 -9.65 77.97
CA GLY A 211 23.06 -9.79 76.57
C GLY A 211 22.37 -10.98 75.88
N ASP A 212 22.83 -11.35 74.69
CA ASP A 212 22.34 -12.56 74.01
C ASP A 212 23.10 -13.80 74.52
N ASP A 213 22.38 -14.79 75.05
CA ASP A 213 22.91 -16.04 75.61
C ASP A 213 22.83 -17.20 74.59
N MET A 214 23.87 -18.05 74.52
CA MET A 214 23.83 -19.29 73.72
C MET A 214 23.22 -20.44 74.53
N VAL A 215 22.18 -21.08 74.00
CA VAL A 215 21.49 -22.21 74.65
C VAL A 215 21.74 -23.50 73.87
N ASP A 216 22.70 -24.32 74.34
CA ASP A 216 23.13 -25.60 73.73
C ASP A 216 22.10 -26.76 73.86
N SER A 217 20.84 -26.51 74.23
CA SER A 217 19.88 -27.59 74.58
C SER A 217 18.42 -27.20 74.42
N PRO A 218 17.75 -27.62 73.32
CA PRO A 218 16.29 -27.69 73.26
C PRO A 218 15.71 -28.66 74.32
N GLY A 219 14.45 -28.45 74.70
CA GLY A 219 13.77 -29.22 75.75
C GLY A 219 13.31 -30.61 75.33
N SER A 220 13.27 -30.91 74.02
CA SER A 220 12.83 -32.18 73.47
C SER A 220 13.61 -32.59 72.21
N PRO A 221 13.57 -33.88 71.81
CA PRO A 221 14.11 -34.32 70.53
C PRO A 221 13.44 -33.65 69.33
N GLU A 222 12.13 -33.40 69.41
CA GLU A 222 11.34 -32.76 68.34
C GLU A 222 11.83 -31.32 68.10
N GLU A 223 12.06 -30.54 69.16
CA GLU A 223 12.68 -29.21 69.08
C GLU A 223 14.12 -29.24 68.51
N TYR A 224 14.89 -30.31 68.74
CA TYR A 224 16.22 -30.48 68.14
C TYR A 224 16.12 -30.76 66.63
N GLU A 225 15.14 -31.56 66.20
CA GLU A 225 14.91 -31.83 64.78
C GLU A 225 14.44 -30.54 64.05
N ASP A 226 13.52 -29.78 64.65
CA ASP A 226 13.08 -28.46 64.16
C ASP A 226 14.23 -27.44 64.10
N MET A 227 15.10 -27.38 65.12
CA MET A 227 16.28 -26.51 65.10
C MET A 227 17.28 -26.93 64.03
N ARG A 228 17.51 -28.23 63.84
CA ARG A 228 18.35 -28.77 62.77
C ARG A 228 17.79 -28.40 61.38
N GLU A 229 16.50 -28.57 61.16
CA GLU A 229 15.87 -28.18 59.89
C GLU A 229 15.92 -26.67 59.64
N ARG A 230 15.84 -25.83 60.69
CA ARG A 230 16.03 -24.36 60.57
C ARG A 230 17.47 -24.03 60.19
N PHE A 231 18.46 -24.65 60.84
CA PHE A 231 19.88 -24.45 60.55
C PHE A 231 20.27 -24.91 59.13
N GLU A 232 19.84 -26.10 58.72
CA GLU A 232 20.11 -26.63 57.38
C GLU A 232 19.47 -25.78 56.27
N ARG A 233 18.22 -25.29 56.47
CA ARG A 233 17.57 -24.34 55.56
C ARG A 233 18.31 -23.01 55.48
N CYS A 234 18.70 -22.44 56.62
CA CYS A 234 19.47 -21.19 56.69
C CYS A 234 20.80 -21.31 55.94
N ARG A 235 21.55 -22.40 56.15
CA ARG A 235 22.80 -22.67 55.44
C ARG A 235 22.58 -22.80 53.93
N ALA A 236 21.64 -23.66 53.50
CA ALA A 236 21.35 -23.84 52.07
C ALA A 236 20.87 -22.53 51.41
N ALA A 237 20.13 -21.70 52.14
CA ALA A 237 19.68 -20.39 51.65
C ALA A 237 20.83 -19.37 51.55
N SER A 238 21.80 -19.40 52.47
CA SER A 238 23.03 -18.60 52.40
C SER A 238 23.89 -19.02 51.21
N ASP A 239 24.15 -20.33 51.05
CA ASP A 239 24.92 -20.88 49.94
C ASP A 239 24.27 -20.53 48.58
N ALA A 240 22.93 -20.54 48.50
CA ALA A 240 22.18 -20.15 47.31
C ALA A 240 22.22 -18.64 47.02
N LEU A 241 22.23 -17.78 48.03
CA LEU A 241 22.39 -16.33 47.85
C LEU A 241 23.80 -15.97 47.40
N GLU A 242 24.85 -16.60 47.95
CA GLU A 242 26.22 -16.40 47.47
C GLU A 242 26.37 -16.90 46.03
N ALA A 243 25.84 -18.07 45.70
CA ALA A 243 25.92 -18.63 44.35
C ALA A 243 25.16 -17.77 43.31
N LEU A 244 23.97 -17.24 43.64
CA LEU A 244 23.28 -16.26 42.80
C LEU A 244 24.12 -14.98 42.61
N ALA A 245 24.66 -14.41 43.69
CA ALA A 245 25.51 -13.22 43.60
C ALA A 245 26.86 -13.49 42.89
N ALA A 246 27.32 -14.75 42.83
CA ALA A 246 28.46 -15.15 41.99
C ALA A 246 28.06 -15.24 40.52
N VAL A 247 26.88 -15.79 40.21
CA VAL A 247 26.32 -15.85 38.84
C VAL A 247 26.10 -14.47 38.24
N GLU A 248 25.52 -13.53 39.00
CA GLU A 248 25.30 -12.14 38.57
C GLU A 248 26.61 -11.42 38.19
N ARG A 249 27.72 -11.77 38.84
CA ARG A 249 29.06 -11.24 38.54
C ARG A 249 29.82 -12.02 37.46
N ALA A 250 29.38 -13.23 37.13
CA ALA A 250 30.09 -14.15 36.24
C ALA A 250 29.39 -14.39 34.89
N GLN A 251 28.21 -13.78 34.66
CA GLN A 251 27.55 -13.59 33.36
C GLN A 251 27.85 -14.65 32.29
N GLY A 252 27.10 -15.75 32.31
CA GLY A 252 27.19 -16.82 31.31
C GLY A 252 28.26 -17.92 31.57
N VAL A 253 29.09 -17.80 32.60
CA VAL A 253 29.97 -18.91 33.03
C VAL A 253 29.13 -20.10 33.53
N GLN A 254 29.23 -21.23 32.81
CA GLN A 254 28.42 -22.43 33.05
C GLN A 254 28.62 -23.01 34.46
N ASP A 255 29.87 -23.11 34.94
CA ASP A 255 30.19 -23.66 36.28
C ASP A 255 29.56 -22.86 37.42
N ALA A 256 29.39 -21.54 37.25
CA ALA A 256 28.72 -20.69 38.22
C ALA A 256 27.20 -20.93 38.18
N GLY A 257 26.61 -21.02 36.98
CA GLY A 257 25.19 -21.30 36.79
C GLY A 257 24.78 -22.67 37.36
N GLU A 258 25.56 -23.72 37.07
CA GLU A 258 25.31 -25.06 37.61
C GLU A 258 25.44 -25.08 39.15
N ARG A 259 26.43 -24.39 39.72
CA ARG A 259 26.56 -24.27 41.18
C ARG A 259 25.33 -23.60 41.80
N ALA A 260 24.88 -22.49 41.24
CA ALA A 260 23.68 -21.79 41.71
C ALA A 260 22.40 -22.64 41.58
N ARG A 261 22.29 -23.44 40.50
CA ARG A 261 21.19 -24.40 40.31
C ARG A 261 21.18 -25.45 41.43
N GLN A 262 22.34 -26.04 41.73
CA GLN A 262 22.48 -27.05 42.81
C GLN A 262 22.20 -26.47 44.19
N THR A 263 22.67 -25.26 44.51
CA THR A 263 22.36 -24.60 45.80
C THR A 263 20.88 -24.21 45.92
N LEU A 264 20.21 -23.82 44.82
CA LEU A 264 18.77 -23.55 44.83
C LEU A 264 17.94 -24.82 45.01
N LEU A 265 18.36 -25.95 44.42
CA LEU A 265 17.78 -27.26 44.68
C LEU A 265 17.92 -27.65 46.17
N ALA A 266 19.09 -27.43 46.76
CA ALA A 266 19.32 -27.66 48.20
C ALA A 266 18.45 -26.73 49.09
N ALA A 267 18.21 -25.48 48.67
CA ALA A 267 17.26 -24.56 49.31
C ALA A 267 15.77 -24.88 49.01
N GLY A 268 15.47 -26.05 48.44
CA GLY A 268 14.10 -26.53 48.24
C GLY A 268 13.33 -25.86 47.09
N PHE A 269 14.02 -25.26 46.11
CA PHE A 269 13.40 -24.84 44.86
C PHE A 269 13.24 -26.02 43.89
N ARG A 270 12.22 -26.00 43.03
CA ARG A 270 12.05 -27.03 42.00
C ARG A 270 13.04 -26.81 40.86
N GLU A 271 13.47 -27.89 40.21
CA GLU A 271 14.38 -27.88 39.04
C GLU A 271 14.06 -26.79 37.99
N THR A 272 12.80 -26.71 37.56
CA THR A 272 12.36 -25.72 36.57
C THR A 272 12.41 -24.27 37.09
N GLN A 273 12.23 -24.07 38.39
CA GLN A 273 12.35 -22.77 39.04
C GLN A 273 13.82 -22.40 39.21
N ALA A 274 14.66 -23.30 39.72
CA ALA A 274 16.10 -23.09 39.88
C ALA A 274 16.76 -22.75 38.53
N SER A 275 16.45 -23.50 37.48
CA SER A 275 16.95 -23.23 36.12
C SER A 275 16.52 -21.86 35.58
N SER A 276 15.26 -21.46 35.78
CA SER A 276 14.74 -20.14 35.36
C SER A 276 15.36 -18.99 36.16
N LEU A 277 15.53 -19.14 37.47
CA LEU A 277 16.15 -18.16 38.36
C LEU A 277 17.62 -17.93 37.99
N VAL A 278 18.38 -19.01 37.73
CA VAL A 278 19.78 -18.93 37.29
C VAL A 278 19.91 -18.25 35.93
N PHE A 279 19.08 -18.64 34.95
CA PHE A 279 19.07 -17.98 33.63
C PHE A 279 18.77 -16.48 33.76
N THR A 280 17.80 -16.11 34.59
CA THR A 280 17.43 -14.71 34.84
C THR A 280 18.56 -13.93 35.51
N ALA A 281 19.27 -14.53 36.46
CA ALA A 281 20.42 -13.93 37.14
C ALA A 281 21.67 -13.78 36.23
N GLN A 282 21.70 -14.39 35.05
CA GLN A 282 22.78 -14.24 34.06
C GLN A 282 22.55 -13.10 33.05
N LEU A 283 21.38 -12.43 33.08
CA LEU A 283 21.01 -11.42 32.09
C LEU A 283 21.63 -10.05 32.39
N ASP A 284 22.48 -9.54 31.50
CA ASP A 284 22.91 -8.14 31.54
C ASP A 284 21.79 -7.23 31.01
N ARG A 285 21.02 -6.67 31.93
CA ARG A 285 19.88 -5.79 31.62
C ARG A 285 20.30 -4.45 31.01
N ASP A 286 21.53 -4.00 31.23
CA ASP A 286 22.02 -2.72 30.72
C ASP A 286 22.57 -2.91 29.30
N GLU A 287 23.23 -4.04 29.00
CA GLU A 287 23.57 -4.44 27.63
C GLU A 287 22.30 -4.63 26.79
N GLN A 288 21.30 -5.39 27.27
CA GLN A 288 20.05 -5.59 26.53
C GLN A 288 19.31 -4.28 26.23
N GLN A 289 19.29 -3.34 27.18
CA GLN A 289 18.72 -2.01 26.97
C GLN A 289 19.54 -1.18 25.96
N GLN A 290 20.87 -1.29 25.98
CA GLN A 290 21.75 -0.63 25.00
C GLN A 290 21.54 -1.20 23.58
N ILE A 291 21.41 -2.52 23.43
CA ILE A 291 21.11 -3.17 22.14
C ILE A 291 19.73 -2.72 21.64
N LEU A 292 18.68 -2.77 22.47
CA LEU A 292 17.35 -2.26 22.10
C LEU A 292 17.40 -0.77 21.71
N ALA A 293 18.17 0.05 22.43
CA ALA A 293 18.31 1.47 22.13
C ALA A 293 19.12 1.74 20.84
N ALA A 294 20.04 0.86 20.45
CA ALA A 294 20.70 0.90 19.16
C ALA A 294 19.75 0.46 18.04
N ASP A 295 18.99 -0.61 18.25
CA ASP A 295 18.04 -1.15 17.28
C ASP A 295 16.87 -0.22 17.00
N LYS A 296 16.35 0.49 18.02
CA LYS A 296 15.36 1.58 17.84
C LYS A 296 15.91 2.75 17.00
N ARG A 297 17.20 3.08 17.16
CA ARG A 297 17.88 4.09 16.32
C ARG A 297 18.02 3.61 14.88
N GLU A 298 18.39 2.35 14.68
CA GLU A 298 18.53 1.74 13.36
C GLU A 298 17.18 1.60 12.63
N LEU A 299 16.13 1.15 13.32
CA LEU A 299 14.75 1.16 12.81
C LEU A 299 14.32 2.58 12.38
N THR A 300 14.62 3.59 13.21
CA THR A 300 14.33 5.00 12.86
C THR A 300 15.11 5.45 11.63
N ARG A 301 16.37 5.02 11.47
CA ARG A 301 17.20 5.29 10.28
C ARG A 301 16.62 4.62 9.03
N LEU A 302 16.26 3.33 9.11
CA LEU A 302 15.70 2.57 8.00
C LEU A 302 14.33 3.11 7.56
N ARG A 303 13.45 3.47 8.51
CA ARG A 303 12.20 4.17 8.26
C ARG A 303 12.42 5.50 7.53
N ASN A 304 13.39 6.31 7.97
CA ASN A 304 13.74 7.57 7.30
C ASN A 304 14.29 7.35 5.87
N VAL A 305 15.03 6.25 5.64
CA VAL A 305 15.49 5.86 4.30
C VAL A 305 14.31 5.42 3.42
N PHE A 306 13.38 4.59 3.93
CA PHE A 306 12.15 4.23 3.21
C PHE A 306 11.35 5.48 2.81
N VAL A 307 11.07 6.39 3.76
CA VAL A 307 10.34 7.65 3.47
C VAL A 307 11.04 8.50 2.41
N LYS A 308 12.38 8.53 2.40
CA LYS A 308 13.16 9.27 1.40
C LYS A 308 13.03 8.66 0.00
N GLU A 309 13.15 7.34 -0.13
CA GLU A 309 13.04 6.68 -1.43
C GLU A 309 11.59 6.68 -1.93
N ALA A 310 10.60 6.45 -1.05
CA ALA A 310 9.18 6.58 -1.38
C ALA A 310 8.83 7.97 -1.92
N ARG A 311 9.34 9.04 -1.31
CA ARG A 311 9.15 10.41 -1.82
C ARG A 311 9.72 10.61 -3.21
N LYS A 312 10.96 10.16 -3.48
CA LYS A 312 11.54 10.26 -4.84
C LYS A 312 10.65 9.62 -5.91
N GLU A 313 9.99 8.51 -5.60
CA GLU A 313 9.08 7.84 -6.55
C GLU A 313 7.75 8.60 -6.70
N LEU A 314 7.22 9.24 -5.65
CA LEU A 314 6.09 10.19 -5.79
C LEU A 314 6.50 11.39 -6.66
N ASP A 315 7.63 12.03 -6.35
CA ASP A 315 8.21 13.16 -7.10
C ASP A 315 8.40 12.77 -8.58
N ALA A 316 8.93 11.57 -8.86
CA ALA A 316 9.17 11.05 -10.21
C ALA A 316 7.88 10.71 -10.99
N LEU A 317 6.79 10.39 -10.29
CA LEU A 317 5.45 10.26 -10.87
C LEU A 317 4.73 11.61 -11.05
N GLY A 318 5.32 12.71 -10.55
CA GLY A 318 4.82 14.09 -10.71
C GLY A 318 4.02 14.63 -9.52
N ALA A 319 4.35 14.24 -8.28
CA ALA A 319 3.87 14.90 -7.06
C ALA A 319 4.56 16.26 -6.80
#